data_AF-A0A2D0MXC8-F1
#
_entry.id   AF-A0A2D0MXC8-F1
#
_cell.length_a   1.000
_cell.length_b   1.000
_cell.length_c   1.000
_cell.angle_alpha   90.00
_cell.angle_beta   90.00
_cell.angle_gamma   90.00
#
_symmetry.space_group_name_H-M   'P 1'
#
loop_
_entity.id
_entity.type
_entity.pdbx_description
1 polymer ?
#
loop_
_entity_poly.entity_id
_entity_poly.type
_entity_poly.pdbx_seq_one_letter_code
_entity_poly.pdbx_strand_id
1 'polypeptide(L)' 'MSQSTNIETIKYLCFPGTQVPLACFFIHLQQGYTVAEFLQDFPTVHKEQVDYFLEIMIDEMKRPALPFSE' A
#
# COMPACT_ATOMS: atom_id res chain seq x y z
N MET A 1 -19.05 -27.13 -17.55
CA MET A 1 -17.65 -27.58 -17.37
C MET A 1 -16.81 -26.34 -17.21
N SER A 2 -16.10 -26.28 -16.09
CA SER A 2 -15.48 -25.11 -15.47
C SER A 2 -14.68 -24.23 -16.43
N GLN A 3 -15.07 -22.95 -16.53
CA GLN A 3 -14.15 -21.91 -16.98
C GLN A 3 -13.08 -21.81 -15.89
N SER A 4 -11.96 -22.49 -16.08
CA SER A 4 -10.75 -22.26 -15.30
C SER A 4 -10.27 -20.86 -15.63
N THR A 5 -10.70 -19.87 -14.86
CA THR A 5 -10.03 -18.57 -14.82
C THR A 5 -8.61 -18.84 -14.33
N ASN A 6 -7.67 -18.81 -15.27
CA ASN A 6 -6.26 -18.66 -15.02
C ASN A 6 -6.08 -17.30 -14.34
N ILE A 7 -6.20 -17.27 -13.02
CA ILE A 7 -5.84 -16.10 -12.22
C ILE A 7 -4.32 -16.15 -12.13
N GLU A 8 -3.65 -15.55 -13.12
CA GLU A 8 -2.26 -15.12 -12.96
C GLU A 8 -2.18 -14.45 -11.60
N THR A 9 -1.37 -15.00 -10.71
CA THR A 9 -1.35 -14.62 -9.30
C THR A 9 -0.89 -13.17 -9.20
N ILE A 10 -1.83 -12.23 -9.14
CA ILE A 10 -1.54 -10.82 -8.95
C ILE A 10 -0.89 -10.71 -7.58
N LYS A 11 0.44 -10.53 -7.56
CA LYS A 11 1.20 -10.34 -6.34
C LYS A 11 0.94 -8.91 -5.85
N TYR A 12 0.00 -8.76 -4.94
CA TYR A 12 -0.23 -7.48 -4.28
C TYR A 12 0.94 -7.17 -3.34
N LEU A 13 1.33 -5.89 -3.29
CA LEU A 13 2.25 -5.40 -2.28
C LEU A 13 1.48 -5.38 -0.95
N CYS A 14 1.95 -6.12 0.04
CA CYS A 14 1.34 -6.22 1.37
C CYS A 14 2.24 -5.58 2.42
N PHE A 15 1.66 -5.12 3.54
CA PHE A 15 2.48 -4.70 4.68
C PHE A 15 3.35 -5.87 5.15
N PRO A 16 4.63 -5.64 5.47
CA PRO A 16 5.54 -6.70 5.89
C PRO A 16 4.97 -7.53 7.05
N GLY A 17 5.02 -8.86 6.94
CA GLY A 17 4.48 -9.75 7.97
C GLY A 17 2.95 -9.84 8.00
N THR A 18 2.25 -9.22 7.05
CA THR A 18 0.78 -9.25 6.96
C THR A 18 0.32 -9.75 5.58
N GLN A 19 -0.94 -10.18 5.52
CA GLN A 19 -1.65 -10.39 4.26
C GLN A 19 -2.50 -9.17 3.87
N VAL A 20 -2.26 -8.01 4.51
CA VAL A 20 -3.02 -6.77 4.27
C VAL A 20 -2.39 -6.04 3.09
N PRO A 21 -3.10 -5.89 1.95
CA PRO A 21 -2.57 -5.19 0.79
C PRO A 21 -2.41 -3.68 1.07
N LEU A 22 -1.37 -3.05 0.53
CA LEU A 22 -1.24 -1.58 0.58
C LEU A 22 -2.38 -0.88 -0.15
N ALA A 23 -2.94 -1.50 -1.20
CA ALA A 23 -4.13 -0.98 -1.87
C ALA A 23 -5.30 -0.79 -0.88
N CYS A 24 -5.43 -1.68 0.11
CA CYS A 24 -6.45 -1.57 1.15
C CYS A 24 -6.26 -0.29 1.96
N PHE A 25 -5.03 0.02 2.38
CA PHE A 25 -4.70 1.26 3.09
C PHE A 25 -5.10 2.51 2.28
N PHE A 26 -4.73 2.58 1.00
CA PHE A 26 -5.08 3.72 0.15
C PHE A 26 -6.59 3.88 -0.04
N ILE A 27 -7.33 2.78 -0.21
CA ILE A 27 -8.79 2.82 -0.34
C ILE A 27 -9.42 3.41 0.92
N HIS A 28 -8.96 3.02 2.12
CA HIS A 28 -9.46 3.57 3.38
C HIS A 28 -9.17 5.07 3.48
N LEU A 29 -7.95 5.50 3.13
CA LEU A 29 -7.62 6.94 3.09
C LEU A 29 -8.51 7.71 2.10
N GLN A 30 -8.78 7.16 0.92
CA GLN A 30 -9.68 7.77 -0.08
C GLN A 30 -11.12 7.89 0.42
N GLN A 31 -11.55 6.98 1.27
CA GLN A 31 -12.87 7.00 1.91
C GLN A 31 -12.93 7.98 3.10
N GLY A 32 -11.82 8.63 3.45
CA GLY A 32 -11.74 9.62 4.53
C GLY A 32 -11.38 9.06 5.88
N TYR A 33 -10.99 7.78 5.97
CA TYR A 33 -10.48 7.19 7.21
C TYR A 33 -9.12 7.77 7.56
N THR A 34 -8.89 7.96 8.85
CA THR A 34 -7.59 8.29 9.41
C THR A 34 -6.71 7.05 9.52
N VAL A 35 -5.39 7.26 9.64
CA VAL A 35 -4.45 6.17 9.92
C VAL A 35 -4.80 5.46 11.23
N ALA A 36 -5.24 6.20 12.26
CA ALA A 36 -5.61 5.62 13.54
C ALA A 36 -6.80 4.65 13.40
N GLU A 37 -7.83 5.04 12.66
CA GLU A 37 -9.00 4.19 12.39
C GLU A 37 -8.61 2.96 11.56
N PHE A 38 -7.76 3.12 10.54
CA PHE A 38 -7.24 1.98 9.78
C PHE A 38 -6.49 0.97 10.67
N LEU A 39 -5.65 1.44 11.60
CA LEU A 39 -4.90 0.57 12.51
C LEU A 39 -5.81 -0.13 13.54
N GLN A 40 -6.98 0.43 13.85
CA GLN A 40 -7.98 -0.24 14.69
C GLN A 40 -8.61 -1.42 13.95
N ASP A 41 -8.89 -1.28 12.66
CA ASP A 41 -9.47 -2.35 11.82
C ASP A 41 -8.43 -3.40 11.41
N PHE A 42 -7.16 -2.99 11.27
CA PHE A 42 -6.03 -3.85 10.88
C PHE A 42 -4.92 -3.83 11.95
N PRO A 43 -5.14 -4.43 13.14
CA PRO A 43 -4.20 -4.38 14.25
C PRO A 43 -2.90 -5.17 14.01
N THR A 44 -2.83 -5.94 12.92
CA THR A 44 -1.61 -6.63 12.46
C THR A 44 -0.66 -5.72 11.68
N VAL A 45 -1.14 -4.54 11.24
CA VAL A 45 -0.31 -3.49 10.67
C VAL A 45 0.12 -2.57 11.80
N HIS A 46 1.43 -2.34 11.92
CA HIS A 46 1.97 -1.45 12.94
C HIS A 46 2.09 -0.02 12.40
N LYS A 47 1.92 0.96 13.29
CA LYS A 47 2.00 2.38 12.95
C LYS A 47 3.34 2.73 12.30
N GLU A 48 4.43 2.15 12.79
CA GLU A 48 5.78 2.34 12.29
C GLU A 48 5.92 1.88 10.82
N GLN A 49 5.17 0.85 10.42
CA GLN A 49 5.16 0.38 9.02
C GLN A 49 4.45 1.38 8.10
N VAL A 50 3.37 1.98 8.59
CA VAL A 50 2.64 3.03 7.87
C VAL A 50 3.52 4.29 7.76
N ASP A 51 4.12 4.73 8.86
CA ASP A 51 4.98 5.91 8.90
C ASP A 51 6.19 5.74 7.96
N TYR A 52 6.88 4.60 8.04
CA TYR A 52 8.03 4.31 7.18
C TYR A 52 7.64 4.29 5.69
N PHE A 53 6.49 3.70 5.37
CA PHE A 53 5.99 3.68 4.00
C PHE A 53 5.69 5.10 3.48
N LEU A 54 5.00 5.92 4.30
CA LEU A 54 4.70 7.30 3.95
C LEU A 54 5.98 8.13 3.78
N GLU A 55 6.98 7.93 4.63
CA GLU A 55 8.28 8.59 4.53
C GLU A 55 8.97 8.28 3.20
N ILE A 56 9.04 6.99 2.81
CA ILE A 56 9.61 6.58 1.51
C ILE A 56 8.86 7.25 0.35
N MET A 57 7.53 7.25 0.37
CA MET A 57 6.73 7.85 -0.69
C MET A 57 6.96 9.36 -0.79
N ILE A 58 7.08 10.04 0.34
CA ILE A 58 7.39 11.47 0.39
C ILE A 58 8.81 11.74 -0.14
N ASP A 59 9.78 10.90 0.22
CA ASP A 59 11.17 11.03 -0.23
C ASP A 59 11.30 10.82 -1.75
N GLU A 60 10.65 9.78 -2.29
CA GLU A 60 10.60 9.54 -3.74
C GLU A 60 9.97 10.72 -4.51
N MET A 61 8.96 11.38 -3.94
CA MET A 61 8.37 12.58 -4.54
C MET A 61 9.25 13.83 -4.44
N LYS A 62 10.18 13.87 -3.47
CA LYS A 62 11.16 14.95 -3.35
C LYS A 62 12.33 14.79 -4.30
N ARG A 63 12.55 13.59 -4.84
CA ARG A 63 13.60 13.35 -5.82
C ARG A 63 13.30 14.20 -7.06
N PRO A 64 14.22 15.09 -7.50
CA PRO A 64 14.00 15.84 -8.73
C PRO A 64 13.75 14.82 -9.84
N ALA A 65 12.68 15.04 -10.60
CA ALA A 65 12.44 14.29 -11.84
C ALA A 65 13.75 14.33 -12.61
N LEU A 66 14.35 13.16 -12.87
CA LEU A 66 15.52 13.08 -13.73
C LEU A 66 15.17 13.88 -15.00
N PRO A 67 16.00 14.83 -15.45
CA PRO A 67 15.80 15.37 -16.78
C PRO A 67 15.82 14.16 -17.70
N PHE A 68 14.70 13.92 -18.40
CA PHE A 68 14.68 12.96 -19.50
C PHE A 68 15.78 13.43 -20.44
N SER A 69 16.91 12.72 -20.46
CA SER A 69 17.94 12.92 -21.46
C SER A 69 17.39 12.38 -22.77
N GLU A 70 17.06 13.28 -23.71
CA GLU A 70 16.77 12.99 -25.12
C GLU A 70 17.95 12.30 -25.82
#